data_AF-K4ITP5-F1
#
_entry.id   AF-K4ITP5-F1
#
_cell.length_a   1.000
_cell.length_b   1.000
_cell.length_c   1.000
_cell.angle_alpha   90.00
_cell.angle_beta   90.00
_cell.angle_gamma   90.00
#
_symmetry.space_group_name_H-M   'P 1'
#
loop_
_entity.id
_entity.type
_entity.pdbx_description
1 polymer ?
#
loop_
_entity_poly.entity_id
_entity_poly.type
_entity_poly.pdbx_seq_one_letter_code
_entity_poly.pdbx_strand_id
1 'polypeptide(L)'
;MKFSCLNYRLILVVALFFCSVTHYGQSNDREMALYNVGFASVFSGVGALINKKPDEKWHKVLLKGIAQGAAGGYLIFESKRLIGKIESKRAWEYSWYAKFVNSAGTSIVENAASNLNFYDLWHFNIGFNRLELDTRDQLKLKYKLMPLSFIATTYSLVNHDFEFERTLQTGELVFSGNTIKDYNASGTAIANVVVLDKTEMDNHALLSHEFIHIYQYYDFNVFNTYLNRPLQNLKVNSNTFDRVSNHLYYDLQGLVLRPLYLLENLNRDCYYDNFFENEAGYYSNTIICN
;
A
#
# COMPACT_ATOMS: atom_id res chain seq x y z
N MET A 1 -1.19 -30.42 21.25
CA MET A 1 -1.01 -29.48 20.13
C MET A 1 -0.44 -30.24 18.94
N LYS A 2 -1.27 -30.53 17.91
CA LYS A 2 -0.77 -31.03 16.62
C LYS A 2 -0.47 -29.82 15.76
N PHE A 3 0.81 -29.47 15.58
CA PHE A 3 1.22 -28.56 14.53
C PHE A 3 0.90 -29.23 13.20
N SER A 4 -0.10 -28.73 12.47
CA SER A 4 -0.35 -29.18 11.11
C SER A 4 0.84 -28.77 10.26
N CYS A 5 1.46 -29.74 9.57
CA CYS A 5 2.51 -29.50 8.59
C CYS A 5 2.13 -28.35 7.66
N LEU A 6 2.84 -27.24 7.79
CA LEU A 6 2.81 -26.15 6.82
C LEU A 6 3.28 -26.74 5.49
N ASN A 7 2.41 -26.74 4.48
CA ASN A 7 2.67 -27.37 3.19
C ASN A 7 3.85 -26.63 2.51
N TYR A 8 5.03 -27.23 2.53
CA TYR A 8 6.26 -26.75 1.87
C TYR A 8 6.05 -26.47 0.36
N ARG A 9 5.02 -27.06 -0.24
CA ARG A 9 4.58 -26.77 -1.62
C ARG A 9 4.04 -25.33 -1.80
N LEU A 10 3.42 -24.74 -0.77
CA LEU A 10 2.94 -23.36 -0.82
C LEU A 10 4.10 -22.36 -0.80
N ILE A 11 5.13 -22.64 0.02
CA ILE A 11 6.38 -21.89 0.05
C ILE A 11 7.08 -21.98 -1.31
N LEU A 12 7.06 -23.15 -1.95
CA LEU A 12 7.64 -23.35 -3.28
C LEU A 12 6.93 -22.52 -4.37
N VAL A 13 5.60 -22.41 -4.33
CA VAL A 13 4.83 -21.61 -5.31
C VAL A 13 5.07 -20.12 -5.11
N VAL A 14 5.15 -19.66 -3.86
CA VAL A 14 5.52 -18.26 -3.55
C VAL A 14 6.95 -17.98 -3.99
N ALA A 15 7.91 -18.88 -3.70
CA ALA A 15 9.30 -18.76 -4.10
C ALA A 15 9.49 -18.78 -5.64
N LEU A 16 8.71 -19.58 -6.37
CA LEU A 16 8.74 -19.60 -7.83
C LEU A 16 8.20 -18.30 -8.45
N PHE A 17 7.27 -17.61 -7.78
CA PHE A 17 6.80 -16.29 -8.23
C PHE A 17 7.89 -15.22 -8.10
N PHE A 18 8.74 -15.31 -7.06
CA PHE A 18 9.88 -14.40 -6.87
C PHE A 18 11.10 -14.72 -7.74
N CYS A 19 11.17 -15.90 -8.36
CA CYS A 19 12.29 -16.31 -9.22
C CYS A 19 12.14 -15.94 -10.70
N SER A 20 11.09 -15.19 -11.07
CA SER A 20 10.79 -14.91 -12.48
C SER A 20 11.35 -13.55 -12.93
N VAL A 21 12.48 -13.63 -13.64
CA VAL A 21 12.91 -12.72 -14.73
C VAL A 21 13.44 -11.33 -14.34
N THR A 22 14.73 -11.25 -14.00
CA THR A 22 15.53 -10.03 -14.23
C THR A 22 16.02 -10.02 -15.68
N HIS A 23 15.15 -9.63 -16.61
CA HIS A 23 15.60 -9.19 -17.94
C HIS A 23 15.50 -7.67 -18.00
N TYR A 24 16.66 -7.02 -17.92
CA TYR A 24 16.85 -5.60 -18.17
C TYR A 24 16.34 -5.24 -19.57
N GLY A 25 15.14 -4.69 -19.63
CA GLY A 25 14.54 -4.26 -20.89
C GLY A 25 13.21 -3.58 -20.63
N GLN A 26 13.25 -2.25 -20.45
CA GLN A 26 12.10 -1.33 -20.45
C GLN A 26 10.84 -1.89 -19.77
N SER A 27 10.67 -1.55 -18.49
CA SER A 27 9.42 -1.83 -17.79
C SER A 27 8.24 -1.32 -18.62
N ASN A 28 7.30 -2.21 -18.91
CA ASN A 28 6.14 -1.92 -19.74
C ASN A 28 4.85 -2.12 -18.95
N ASP A 29 3.75 -1.53 -19.44
CA ASP A 29 2.44 -1.53 -18.77
C ASP A 29 2.02 -2.97 -18.38
N ARG A 30 2.38 -3.96 -19.20
CA ARG A 30 2.04 -5.36 -18.93
C ARG A 30 2.81 -5.92 -17.74
N GLU A 31 4.10 -5.64 -17.61
CA GLU A 31 4.91 -6.05 -16.47
C GLU A 31 4.38 -5.43 -15.17
N MET A 32 4.11 -4.14 -15.19
CA MET A 32 3.58 -3.42 -14.03
C MET A 32 2.16 -3.88 -13.65
N ALA A 33 1.32 -4.19 -14.64
CA ALA A 33 0.02 -4.82 -14.40
C ALA A 33 0.17 -6.22 -13.80
N LEU A 34 1.04 -7.05 -14.37
CA LEU A 34 1.29 -8.41 -13.86
C LEU A 34 1.85 -8.38 -12.43
N TYR A 35 2.71 -7.43 -12.10
CA TYR A 35 3.20 -7.24 -10.74
C TYR A 35 2.05 -6.88 -9.78
N ASN A 36 1.33 -5.80 -10.04
CA ASN A 36 0.28 -5.31 -9.12
C ASN A 36 -0.85 -6.35 -8.97
N VAL A 37 -1.30 -6.96 -10.08
CA VAL A 37 -2.30 -8.03 -10.07
C VAL A 37 -1.75 -9.28 -9.39
N GLY A 38 -0.53 -9.71 -9.71
CA GLY A 38 0.10 -10.93 -9.20
C GLY A 38 0.38 -10.84 -7.69
N PHE A 39 0.99 -9.75 -7.26
CA PHE A 39 1.23 -9.43 -5.85
C PHE A 39 -0.08 -9.49 -5.06
N ALA A 40 -1.09 -8.72 -5.46
CA ALA A 40 -2.37 -8.68 -4.79
C ALA A 40 -3.05 -10.06 -4.77
N SER A 41 -3.02 -10.79 -5.89
CA SER A 41 -3.58 -12.15 -5.99
C SER A 41 -2.94 -13.12 -5.00
N VAL A 42 -1.60 -13.19 -4.99
CA VAL A 42 -0.86 -14.15 -4.17
C VAL A 42 -1.05 -13.84 -2.69
N PHE A 43 -0.83 -12.59 -2.29
CA PHE A 43 -0.91 -12.20 -0.88
C PHE A 43 -2.34 -12.19 -0.35
N SER A 44 -3.35 -11.82 -1.15
CA SER A 44 -4.74 -12.01 -0.75
C SER A 44 -5.10 -13.49 -0.60
N GLY A 45 -4.63 -14.37 -1.50
CA GLY A 45 -4.85 -15.80 -1.38
C GLY A 45 -4.26 -16.41 -0.10
N VAL A 46 -3.02 -16.04 0.23
CA VAL A 46 -2.35 -16.47 1.47
C VAL A 46 -3.07 -15.92 2.70
N GLY A 47 -3.41 -14.64 2.71
CA GLY A 47 -4.21 -14.04 3.78
C GLY A 47 -5.54 -14.75 3.99
N ALA A 48 -6.26 -15.05 2.90
CA ALA A 48 -7.54 -15.73 2.97
C ALA A 48 -7.42 -17.10 3.66
N LEU A 49 -6.35 -17.85 3.37
CA LEU A 49 -6.06 -19.12 4.05
C LEU A 49 -5.73 -18.93 5.53
N ILE A 50 -4.96 -17.90 5.88
CA ILE A 50 -4.67 -17.53 7.27
C ILE A 50 -5.98 -17.19 8.00
N ASN A 51 -6.93 -16.52 7.35
CA ASN A 51 -8.20 -16.09 7.92
C ASN A 51 -9.37 -17.07 7.68
N LYS A 52 -9.10 -18.26 7.11
CA LYS A 52 -10.11 -19.28 6.78
C LYS A 52 -10.91 -19.71 8.03
N LYS A 53 -12.23 -19.90 7.93
CA LYS A 53 -13.01 -20.52 9.01
C LYS A 53 -12.79 -22.04 9.04
N PRO A 54 -12.86 -22.73 10.20
CA PRO A 54 -12.51 -24.15 10.31
C PRO A 54 -13.22 -25.07 9.31
N ASP A 55 -14.49 -24.79 9.02
CA ASP A 55 -15.42 -25.56 8.18
C ASP A 55 -15.26 -25.32 6.65
N GLU A 56 -14.57 -24.27 6.24
CA GLU A 56 -14.42 -23.94 4.82
C GLU A 56 -13.38 -24.81 4.09
N LYS A 57 -13.60 -25.09 2.80
CA LYS A 57 -12.62 -25.81 1.98
C LYS A 57 -11.47 -24.88 1.59
N TRP A 58 -10.22 -25.27 1.93
CA TRP A 58 -9.03 -24.43 1.72
C TRP A 58 -8.88 -23.96 0.26
N HIS A 59 -9.10 -24.82 -0.73
CA HIS A 59 -8.91 -24.48 -2.15
C HIS A 59 -9.96 -23.47 -2.63
N LYS A 60 -11.19 -23.54 -2.13
CA LYS A 60 -12.23 -22.54 -2.47
C LYS A 60 -11.88 -21.17 -1.90
N VAL A 61 -11.38 -21.14 -0.66
CA VAL A 61 -10.96 -19.90 0.00
C VAL A 61 -9.73 -19.30 -0.66
N LEU A 62 -8.73 -20.14 -1.00
CA LEU A 62 -7.55 -19.69 -1.75
C LEU A 62 -7.93 -19.12 -3.12
N LEU A 63 -8.75 -19.83 -3.91
CA LEU A 63 -9.17 -19.37 -5.23
C LEU A 63 -10.01 -18.09 -5.16
N LYS A 64 -10.91 -17.97 -4.18
CA LYS A 64 -11.66 -16.74 -3.91
C LYS A 64 -10.71 -15.59 -3.59
N GLY A 65 -9.75 -15.81 -2.69
CA GLY A 65 -8.76 -14.80 -2.29
C GLY A 65 -7.88 -14.36 -3.45
N ILE A 66 -7.41 -15.30 -4.27
CA ILE A 66 -6.63 -15.02 -5.49
C ILE A 66 -7.47 -14.21 -6.49
N ALA A 67 -8.71 -14.62 -6.78
CA ALA A 67 -9.55 -13.95 -7.78
C ALA A 67 -9.94 -12.53 -7.36
N GLN A 68 -10.33 -12.35 -6.09
CA GLN A 68 -10.64 -11.02 -5.57
C GLN A 68 -9.38 -10.16 -5.46
N GLY A 69 -8.26 -10.74 -5.01
CA GLY A 69 -6.95 -10.08 -4.99
C GLY A 69 -6.54 -9.59 -6.38
N ALA A 70 -6.73 -10.41 -7.43
CA ALA A 70 -6.45 -10.03 -8.81
C ALA A 70 -7.28 -8.81 -9.26
N ALA A 71 -8.58 -8.81 -8.96
CA ALA A 71 -9.47 -7.70 -9.29
C ALA A 71 -9.06 -6.40 -8.55
N GLY A 72 -8.73 -6.50 -7.26
CA GLY A 72 -8.22 -5.36 -6.50
C GLY A 72 -6.87 -4.86 -7.00
N GLY A 73 -5.95 -5.78 -7.33
CA GLY A 73 -4.64 -5.47 -7.91
C GLY A 73 -4.71 -4.78 -9.26
N TYR A 74 -5.71 -5.10 -10.09
CA TYR A 74 -5.95 -4.38 -11.34
C TYR A 74 -6.39 -2.92 -11.09
N LEU A 75 -7.24 -2.68 -10.09
CA LEU A 75 -7.59 -1.30 -9.72
C LEU A 75 -6.38 -0.55 -9.14
N ILE A 76 -5.55 -1.20 -8.33
CA ILE A 76 -4.30 -0.61 -7.85
C ILE A 76 -3.39 -0.20 -9.02
N PHE A 77 -3.21 -1.08 -10.01
CA PHE A 77 -2.46 -0.77 -11.23
C PHE A 77 -3.02 0.47 -11.95
N GLU A 78 -4.34 0.52 -12.20
CA GLU A 78 -4.97 1.66 -12.87
C GLU A 78 -4.87 2.94 -12.03
N SER A 79 -4.88 2.83 -10.70
CA SER A 79 -4.66 3.99 -9.81
C SER A 79 -3.28 4.61 -9.99
N LYS A 80 -2.23 3.80 -10.15
CA LYS A 80 -0.86 4.26 -10.39
C LYS A 80 -0.72 4.88 -11.79
N ARG A 81 -1.42 4.35 -12.79
CA ARG A 81 -1.53 4.99 -14.12
C ARG A 81 -2.22 6.36 -14.06
N LEU A 82 -3.20 6.54 -13.17
CA LEU A 82 -3.82 7.85 -12.96
C LEU A 82 -2.84 8.83 -12.31
N ILE A 83 -2.00 8.40 -11.37
CA ILE A 83 -0.91 9.24 -10.84
C ILE A 83 0.02 9.70 -11.96
N GLY A 84 0.41 8.83 -12.89
CA GLY A 84 1.24 9.23 -14.03
C GLY A 84 0.61 10.26 -14.98
N LYS A 85 -0.71 10.47 -14.91
CA LYS A 85 -1.37 11.56 -15.66
C LYS A 85 -1.16 12.93 -15.02
N ILE A 86 -0.76 13.01 -13.76
CA ILE A 86 -0.47 14.29 -13.08
C ILE A 86 0.64 15.03 -13.82
N GLU A 87 1.76 14.37 -14.13
CA GLU A 87 2.81 14.98 -14.95
C GLU A 87 2.26 15.29 -16.36
N SER A 88 1.85 14.25 -17.10
CA SER A 88 1.60 14.39 -18.54
C SER A 88 0.44 15.32 -18.89
N LYS A 89 -0.48 15.55 -17.95
CA LYS A 89 -1.59 16.49 -18.08
C LYS A 89 -1.41 17.78 -17.27
N ARG A 90 -0.35 17.86 -16.45
CA ARG A 90 -0.10 18.98 -15.52
C ARG A 90 -1.33 19.32 -14.68
N ALA A 91 -1.94 18.28 -14.11
CA ALA A 91 -3.28 18.33 -13.52
C ALA A 91 -3.34 17.53 -12.21
N TRP A 92 -3.42 18.25 -11.08
CA TRP A 92 -3.37 17.67 -9.73
C TRP A 92 -4.60 16.84 -9.38
N GLU A 93 -5.74 17.10 -10.00
CA GLU A 93 -7.00 16.39 -9.75
C GLU A 93 -6.92 14.89 -10.07
N TYR A 94 -5.96 14.49 -10.92
CA TYR A 94 -5.68 13.07 -11.16
C TYR A 94 -5.23 12.33 -9.91
N SER A 95 -4.66 13.02 -8.92
CA SER A 95 -4.33 12.45 -7.61
C SER A 95 -5.59 12.01 -6.86
N TRP A 96 -6.66 12.81 -6.86
CA TRP A 96 -7.93 12.41 -6.28
C TRP A 96 -8.55 11.22 -7.00
N TYR A 97 -8.55 11.22 -8.34
CA TYR A 97 -9.06 10.08 -9.12
C TYR A 97 -8.29 8.81 -8.80
N ALA A 98 -6.96 8.91 -8.78
CA ALA A 98 -6.09 7.82 -8.39
C ALA A 98 -6.41 7.33 -6.98
N LYS A 99 -6.62 8.24 -6.03
CA LYS A 99 -6.87 7.91 -4.62
C LYS A 99 -8.14 7.12 -4.44
N PHE A 100 -9.24 7.51 -5.10
CA PHE A 100 -10.49 6.73 -5.05
C PHE A 100 -10.32 5.33 -5.64
N VAL A 101 -9.64 5.21 -6.79
CA VAL A 101 -9.41 3.92 -7.45
C VAL A 101 -8.47 3.03 -6.61
N ASN A 102 -7.40 3.59 -6.05
CA ASN A 102 -6.48 2.89 -5.17
C ASN A 102 -7.19 2.39 -3.91
N SER A 103 -8.00 3.25 -3.30
CA SER A 103 -8.77 2.91 -2.10
C SER A 103 -9.75 1.77 -2.36
N ALA A 104 -10.39 1.77 -3.53
CA ALA A 104 -11.24 0.67 -3.96
C ALA A 104 -10.43 -0.63 -4.15
N GLY A 105 -9.30 -0.56 -4.84
CA GLY A 105 -8.42 -1.71 -5.07
C GLY A 105 -7.89 -2.32 -3.77
N THR A 106 -7.30 -1.50 -2.89
CA THR A 106 -6.76 -1.92 -1.60
C THR A 106 -7.86 -2.46 -0.67
N SER A 107 -9.07 -1.89 -0.67
CA SER A 107 -10.22 -2.44 0.06
C SER A 107 -10.56 -3.86 -0.37
N ILE A 108 -10.60 -4.11 -1.69
CA ILE A 108 -10.88 -5.45 -2.24
C ILE A 108 -9.77 -6.42 -1.85
N VAL A 109 -8.50 -6.01 -1.91
CA VAL A 109 -7.35 -6.83 -1.53
C VAL A 109 -7.38 -7.19 -0.04
N GLU A 110 -7.65 -6.22 0.84
CA GLU A 110 -7.79 -6.43 2.28
C GLU A 110 -9.00 -7.32 2.63
N ASN A 111 -10.14 -7.16 1.93
CA ASN A 111 -11.30 -8.04 2.08
C ASN A 111 -10.98 -9.47 1.68
N ALA A 112 -10.35 -9.65 0.51
CA ALA A 112 -9.94 -10.95 0.01
C ALA A 112 -9.00 -11.65 1.00
N ALA A 113 -7.99 -10.95 1.50
CA ALA A 113 -7.04 -11.45 2.48
C ALA A 113 -7.67 -11.71 3.86
N SER A 114 -8.73 -10.99 4.21
CA SER A 114 -9.51 -11.23 5.43
C SER A 114 -10.55 -12.35 5.26
N ASN A 115 -10.59 -13.03 4.10
CA ASN A 115 -11.61 -14.02 3.73
C ASN A 115 -13.06 -13.45 3.78
N LEU A 116 -13.21 -12.17 3.46
CA LEU A 116 -14.48 -11.46 3.32
C LEU A 116 -14.92 -11.42 1.85
N ASN A 117 -16.12 -10.92 1.56
CA ASN A 117 -16.50 -10.58 0.19
C ASN A 117 -15.94 -9.21 -0.19
N PHE A 118 -15.70 -8.99 -1.49
CA PHE A 118 -15.05 -7.76 -1.97
C PHE A 118 -15.80 -6.47 -1.59
N TYR A 119 -17.11 -6.56 -1.34
CA TYR A 119 -17.98 -5.42 -1.00
C TYR A 119 -18.20 -5.22 0.50
N ASP A 120 -17.68 -6.09 1.35
CA ASP A 120 -18.01 -6.15 2.78
C ASP A 120 -17.46 -4.96 3.59
N LEU A 121 -16.23 -4.53 3.28
CA LEU A 121 -15.58 -3.41 3.96
C LEU A 121 -14.83 -2.55 2.95
N TRP A 122 -15.24 -1.31 2.80
CA TRP A 122 -14.50 -0.32 2.03
C TRP A 122 -13.78 0.61 2.99
N HIS A 123 -12.58 1.03 2.65
CA HIS A 123 -11.89 2.06 3.42
C HIS A 123 -11.44 3.19 2.51
N PHE A 124 -11.19 4.35 3.14
CA PHE A 124 -10.59 5.53 2.54
C PHE A 124 -9.61 6.15 3.52
N ASN A 125 -8.37 6.33 3.09
CA ASN A 125 -7.28 6.84 3.93
C ASN A 125 -6.94 8.28 3.55
N ILE A 126 -6.83 9.18 4.52
CA ILE A 126 -6.29 10.54 4.35
C ILE A 126 -5.30 10.81 5.47
N GLY A 127 -4.00 10.82 5.15
CA GLY A 127 -2.95 10.86 6.17
C GLY A 127 -3.15 9.74 7.17
N PHE A 128 -3.15 10.05 8.46
CA PHE A 128 -3.38 9.06 9.53
C PHE A 128 -4.84 8.66 9.79
N ASN A 129 -5.78 9.19 9.00
CA ASN A 129 -7.21 8.96 9.18
C ASN A 129 -7.66 7.84 8.25
N ARG A 130 -8.34 6.83 8.78
CA ARG A 130 -9.00 5.78 8.00
C ARG A 130 -10.50 5.81 8.26
N LEU A 131 -11.26 6.02 7.20
CA LEU A 131 -12.71 5.91 7.20
C LEU A 131 -13.08 4.55 6.65
N GLU A 132 -13.86 3.76 7.37
CA GLU A 132 -14.32 2.44 6.97
C GLU A 132 -15.84 2.42 6.81
N LEU A 133 -16.31 1.92 5.68
CA LEU A 133 -17.71 1.63 5.39
C LEU A 133 -17.91 0.11 5.44
N ASP A 134 -18.52 -0.37 6.52
CA ASP A 134 -18.83 -1.78 6.77
C ASP A 134 -20.26 -2.08 6.29
N THR A 135 -20.42 -3.06 5.41
CA THR A 135 -21.70 -3.40 4.75
C THR A 135 -22.23 -4.79 5.10
N ARG A 136 -21.51 -5.57 5.92
CA ARG A 136 -21.80 -6.99 6.20
C ARG A 136 -23.16 -7.25 6.84
N ASP A 137 -23.59 -6.35 7.74
CA ASP A 137 -24.88 -6.45 8.44
C ASP A 137 -25.76 -5.23 8.18
N GLN A 138 -25.26 -4.06 8.54
CA GLN A 138 -25.87 -2.76 8.36
C GLN A 138 -24.78 -1.80 7.91
N LEU A 139 -25.16 -0.81 7.10
CA LEU A 139 -24.26 0.25 6.67
C LEU A 139 -23.72 1.01 7.89
N LYS A 140 -22.45 0.83 8.23
CA LYS A 140 -21.79 1.47 9.37
C LYS A 140 -20.55 2.20 8.91
N LEU A 141 -20.53 3.51 9.14
CA LEU A 141 -19.32 4.32 8.99
C LEU A 141 -18.52 4.29 10.29
N LYS A 142 -17.25 3.93 10.20
CA LYS A 142 -16.31 3.86 11.33
C LYS A 142 -15.09 4.73 11.02
N TYR A 143 -14.64 5.47 12.01
CA TYR A 143 -13.36 6.16 11.97
C TYR A 143 -12.32 5.33 12.71
N LYS A 144 -11.11 5.24 12.15
CA LYS A 144 -9.94 4.64 12.79
C LYS A 144 -8.73 5.54 12.60
N LEU A 145 -7.93 5.63 13.66
CA LEU A 145 -6.60 6.22 13.65
C LEU A 145 -5.58 5.18 13.17
N MET A 146 -4.66 5.59 12.30
CA MET A 146 -3.51 4.80 11.86
C MET A 146 -2.26 5.26 12.62
N PRO A 147 -1.81 4.53 13.66
CA PRO A 147 -0.78 5.02 14.59
C PRO A 147 0.58 5.33 13.96
N LEU A 148 1.11 4.48 13.08
CA LEU A 148 2.43 4.74 12.47
C LEU A 148 2.38 5.94 11.52
N SER A 149 1.30 6.04 10.74
CA SER A 149 1.00 7.19 9.89
C SER A 149 0.81 8.47 10.72
N PHE A 150 0.20 8.38 11.91
CA PHE A 150 0.06 9.52 12.82
C PHE A 150 1.41 9.99 13.36
N ILE A 151 2.30 9.06 13.72
CA ILE A 151 3.66 9.37 14.14
C ILE A 151 4.43 10.03 12.99
N ALA A 152 4.38 9.46 11.78
CA ALA A 152 5.02 10.02 10.60
C ALA A 152 4.51 11.44 10.29
N THR A 153 3.20 11.64 10.33
CA THR A 153 2.57 12.96 10.12
C THR A 153 3.01 13.97 11.17
N THR A 154 3.04 13.57 12.45
CA THR A 154 3.48 14.45 13.55
C THR A 154 4.95 14.82 13.40
N TYR A 155 5.80 13.84 13.05
CA TYR A 155 7.20 14.09 12.76
C TYR A 155 7.36 15.09 11.61
N SER A 156 6.65 14.91 10.51
CA SER A 156 6.72 15.84 9.37
C SER A 156 6.22 17.24 9.75
N LEU A 157 5.12 17.35 10.50
CA LEU A 157 4.56 18.63 10.96
C LEU A 157 5.49 19.41 11.90
N VAL A 158 6.28 18.72 12.72
CA VAL A 158 7.24 19.37 13.64
C VAL A 158 8.48 19.89 12.92
N ASN A 159 8.88 19.24 11.81
CA ASN A 159 10.15 19.50 11.15
C ASN A 159 10.02 20.22 9.78
N HIS A 160 8.80 20.36 9.26
CA HIS A 160 8.53 20.88 7.91
C HIS A 160 7.26 21.73 7.92
N ASP A 161 7.10 22.56 6.89
CA ASP A 161 5.93 23.41 6.72
C ASP A 161 4.79 22.60 6.07
N PHE A 162 3.59 22.68 6.64
CA PHE A 162 2.43 21.98 6.09
C PHE A 162 1.84 22.73 4.91
N GLU A 163 1.77 22.04 3.76
CA GLU A 163 1.33 22.61 2.49
C GLU A 163 -0.17 22.35 2.29
N PHE A 164 -1.00 23.17 2.93
CA PHE A 164 -2.45 22.98 2.97
C PHE A 164 -3.10 23.00 1.58
N GLU A 165 -2.72 23.97 0.72
CA GLU A 165 -3.27 24.07 -0.63
C GLU A 165 -2.97 22.81 -1.45
N ARG A 166 -1.70 22.40 -1.47
CA ARG A 166 -1.29 21.20 -2.20
C ARG A 166 -1.97 19.96 -1.64
N THR A 167 -2.06 19.85 -0.32
CA THR A 167 -2.75 18.74 0.35
C THR A 167 -4.21 18.63 -0.07
N LEU A 168 -4.93 19.74 -0.19
CA LEU A 168 -6.31 19.73 -0.66
C LEU A 168 -6.42 19.38 -2.15
N GLN A 169 -5.50 19.87 -2.98
CA GLN A 169 -5.51 19.62 -4.42
C GLN A 169 -5.23 18.15 -4.76
N THR A 170 -4.41 17.47 -3.96
CA THR A 170 -3.99 16.10 -4.23
C THR A 170 -4.73 15.06 -3.38
N GLY A 171 -5.20 15.46 -2.19
CA GLY A 171 -5.79 14.54 -1.22
C GLY A 171 -4.76 13.73 -0.42
N GLU A 172 -3.47 14.01 -0.59
CA GLU A 172 -2.36 13.45 0.20
C GLU A 172 -1.75 14.53 1.10
N LEU A 173 -1.30 14.17 2.29
CA LEU A 173 -0.64 15.15 3.17
C LEU A 173 0.74 15.51 2.59
N VAL A 174 0.91 16.78 2.24
CA VAL A 174 2.14 17.32 1.67
C VAL A 174 2.75 18.32 2.63
N PHE A 175 4.07 18.21 2.79
CA PHE A 175 4.90 19.11 3.58
C PHE A 175 6.07 19.61 2.72
N SER A 176 6.62 20.76 3.09
CA SER A 176 7.81 21.33 2.44
C SER A 176 8.90 21.72 3.44
N GLY A 177 10.17 21.66 3.02
CA GLY A 177 11.27 22.15 3.85
C GLY A 177 12.55 22.34 3.07
N ASN A 178 13.45 23.19 3.57
CA ASN A 178 14.74 23.46 2.93
C ASN A 178 15.81 22.41 3.28
N THR A 179 15.59 21.63 4.34
CA THR A 179 16.54 20.66 4.89
C THR A 179 16.58 19.34 4.11
N ILE A 180 15.68 19.11 3.16
CA ILE A 180 15.68 17.87 2.37
C ILE A 180 16.87 17.84 1.39
N LYS A 181 17.29 19.02 0.90
CA LYS A 181 18.52 19.16 0.10
C LYS A 181 19.78 18.81 0.88
N ASP A 182 19.80 18.99 2.20
CA ASP A 182 20.95 18.59 3.05
C ASP A 182 21.14 17.06 3.05
N TYR A 183 20.11 16.30 2.66
CA TYR A 183 20.14 14.85 2.46
C TYR A 183 20.31 14.44 0.99
N ASN A 184 20.66 15.38 0.09
CA ASN A 184 20.74 15.17 -1.37
C ASN A 184 19.44 14.61 -1.97
N ALA A 185 18.28 14.94 -1.40
CA ALA A 185 16.97 14.57 -1.92
C ALA A 185 16.18 15.83 -2.31
N SER A 186 15.30 15.69 -3.30
CA SER A 186 14.34 16.75 -3.69
C SER A 186 12.95 16.48 -3.14
N GLY A 187 12.67 15.23 -2.78
CA GLY A 187 11.42 14.75 -2.21
C GLY A 187 11.63 13.43 -1.48
N THR A 188 10.70 13.10 -0.59
CA THR A 188 10.63 11.78 0.05
C THR A 188 9.23 11.50 0.59
N ALA A 189 8.78 10.25 0.43
CA ALA A 189 7.63 9.71 1.13
C ALA A 189 8.03 9.08 2.47
N ILE A 190 7.42 9.55 3.56
CA ILE A 190 7.59 8.99 4.91
C ILE A 190 6.28 8.32 5.31
N ALA A 191 6.24 6.98 5.23
CA ALA A 191 5.00 6.21 5.33
C ALA A 191 3.97 6.67 4.30
N ASN A 192 2.98 7.46 4.70
CA ASN A 192 1.92 7.96 3.83
C ASN A 192 1.81 9.50 3.77
N VAL A 193 2.92 10.19 4.06
CA VAL A 193 3.04 11.63 3.86
C VAL A 193 4.19 11.94 2.91
N VAL A 194 4.05 12.99 2.11
CA VAL A 194 5.12 13.48 1.22
C VAL A 194 5.79 14.70 1.85
N VAL A 195 7.11 14.76 1.77
CA VAL A 195 7.89 15.94 2.11
C VAL A 195 8.75 16.32 0.91
N LEU A 196 8.69 17.59 0.48
CA LEU A 196 9.43 18.10 -0.67
C LEU A 196 10.34 19.27 -0.32
N ASP A 197 11.35 19.50 -1.16
CA ASP A 197 12.01 20.79 -1.17
C ASP A 197 11.01 21.88 -1.60
N LYS A 198 11.07 23.05 -0.95
CA LYS A 198 10.19 24.17 -1.27
C LYS A 198 10.24 24.59 -2.74
N THR A 199 11.39 24.48 -3.39
CA THR A 199 11.54 24.86 -4.81
C THR A 199 10.89 23.87 -5.76
N GLU A 200 10.51 22.69 -5.27
CA GLU A 200 9.97 21.58 -6.08
C GLU A 200 8.46 21.37 -5.87
N MET A 201 7.79 22.26 -5.14
CA MET A 201 6.36 22.13 -4.82
C MET A 201 5.41 22.08 -6.03
N ASP A 202 5.84 22.59 -7.18
CA ASP A 202 5.12 22.56 -8.45
C ASP A 202 5.67 21.49 -9.43
N ASN A 203 6.65 20.70 -9.00
CA ASN A 203 7.23 19.65 -9.80
C ASN A 203 6.29 18.43 -9.85
N HIS A 204 5.49 18.36 -10.92
CA HIS A 204 4.49 17.32 -11.10
C HIS A 204 5.09 15.92 -11.21
N ALA A 205 6.27 15.78 -11.84
CA ALA A 205 6.94 14.48 -11.97
C ALA A 205 7.40 13.99 -10.60
N LEU A 206 8.07 14.85 -9.84
CA LEU A 206 8.54 14.51 -8.49
C LEU A 206 7.38 14.19 -7.54
N LEU A 207 6.33 15.01 -7.52
CA LEU A 207 5.14 14.71 -6.71
C LEU A 207 4.48 13.39 -7.11
N SER A 208 4.37 13.11 -8.42
CA SER A 208 3.86 11.83 -8.91
C SER A 208 4.71 10.67 -8.41
N HIS A 209 6.04 10.81 -8.44
CA HIS A 209 6.98 9.82 -7.95
C HIS A 209 6.73 9.51 -6.46
N GLU A 210 6.67 10.54 -5.61
CA GLU A 210 6.42 10.36 -4.18
C GLU A 210 5.02 9.80 -3.87
N PHE A 211 4.00 10.13 -4.67
CA PHE A 211 2.67 9.54 -4.53
C PHE A 211 2.63 8.05 -4.86
N ILE A 212 3.47 7.56 -5.79
CA ILE A 212 3.60 6.12 -6.00
C ILE A 212 4.13 5.43 -4.75
N HIS A 213 5.08 6.02 -4.02
CA HIS A 213 5.55 5.45 -2.76
C HIS A 213 4.45 5.40 -1.68
N ILE A 214 3.56 6.40 -1.61
CA ILE A 214 2.37 6.33 -0.76
C ILE A 214 1.48 5.15 -1.17
N TYR A 215 1.30 4.90 -2.46
CA TYR A 215 0.45 3.80 -2.93
C TYR A 215 1.11 2.44 -2.69
N GLN A 216 2.42 2.33 -2.86
CA GLN A 216 3.20 1.16 -2.43
C GLN A 216 3.01 0.90 -0.93
N TYR A 217 2.99 1.93 -0.10
CA TYR A 217 2.68 1.78 1.32
C TYR A 217 1.27 1.20 1.52
N TYR A 218 0.25 1.65 0.79
CA TYR A 218 -1.11 1.11 0.89
C TYR A 218 -1.28 -0.30 0.29
N ASP A 219 -0.54 -0.66 -0.76
CA ASP A 219 -0.59 -1.99 -1.37
C ASP A 219 -0.21 -3.08 -0.35
N PHE A 220 0.70 -2.74 0.56
CA PHE A 220 1.14 -3.62 1.64
C PHE A 220 0.15 -3.71 2.81
N ASN A 221 -0.97 -2.97 2.81
CA ASN A 221 -2.03 -3.11 3.83
C ASN A 221 -2.53 -4.55 3.95
N VAL A 222 -2.44 -5.34 2.88
CA VAL A 222 -2.78 -6.77 2.86
C VAL A 222 -2.13 -7.55 4.01
N PHE A 223 -0.91 -7.21 4.40
CA PHE A 223 -0.18 -7.90 5.47
C PHE A 223 -0.77 -7.65 6.86
N ASN A 224 -1.45 -6.52 7.09
CA ASN A 224 -2.12 -6.26 8.37
C ASN A 224 -3.21 -7.31 8.64
N THR A 225 -3.84 -7.84 7.59
CA THR A 225 -4.88 -8.88 7.73
C THR A 225 -4.32 -10.21 8.27
N TYR A 226 -3.01 -10.44 8.19
CA TYR A 226 -2.39 -11.66 8.70
C TYR A 226 -2.35 -11.65 10.23
N LEU A 227 -2.48 -10.47 10.82
CA LEU A 227 -2.55 -10.27 12.26
C LEU A 227 -3.99 -10.30 12.80
N ASN A 228 -5.01 -10.46 11.96
CA ASN A 228 -6.40 -10.50 12.40
C ASN A 228 -6.64 -11.55 13.49
N ARG A 229 -6.16 -12.78 13.32
CA ARG A 229 -6.29 -13.86 14.32
C ARG A 229 -5.57 -13.56 15.64
N PRO A 230 -4.26 -13.23 15.67
CA PRO A 230 -3.60 -12.92 16.93
C PRO A 230 -4.22 -11.69 17.62
N LEU A 231 -4.61 -10.66 16.86
CA LEU A 231 -5.29 -9.49 17.42
C LEU A 231 -6.66 -9.84 18.01
N GLN A 232 -7.46 -10.69 17.34
CA GLN A 232 -8.74 -11.15 17.88
C GLN A 232 -8.55 -11.92 19.20
N ASN A 233 -7.54 -12.78 19.31
CA ASN A 233 -7.24 -13.48 20.56
C ASN A 233 -6.89 -12.50 21.69
N LEU A 234 -6.17 -11.42 21.40
CA LEU A 234 -5.86 -10.38 22.39
C LEU A 234 -7.13 -9.60 22.81
N LYS A 235 -8.04 -9.30 21.87
CA LYS A 235 -9.32 -8.64 22.16
C LYS A 235 -10.19 -9.45 23.12
N VAL A 236 -10.33 -10.75 22.88
CA VAL A 236 -11.12 -11.65 23.74
C VAL A 236 -10.59 -11.70 25.17
N ASN A 237 -9.27 -11.53 25.35
CA ASN A 237 -8.63 -11.62 26.66
C ASN A 237 -8.53 -10.27 27.40
N SER A 238 -8.89 -9.15 26.79
CA SER A 238 -8.76 -7.81 27.39
C SER A 238 -9.78 -6.80 26.88
N ASN A 239 -10.71 -6.40 27.75
CA ASN A 239 -11.70 -5.37 27.47
C ASN A 239 -11.07 -4.00 27.14
N THR A 240 -9.95 -3.66 27.79
CA THR A 240 -9.23 -2.42 27.50
C THR A 240 -8.65 -2.45 26.09
N PHE A 241 -8.02 -3.58 25.71
CA PHE A 241 -7.48 -3.73 24.38
C PHE A 241 -8.58 -3.68 23.31
N ASP A 242 -9.70 -4.38 23.53
CA ASP A 242 -10.84 -4.35 22.59
C ASP A 242 -11.35 -2.92 22.34
N ARG A 243 -11.58 -2.13 23.41
CA ARG A 243 -12.01 -0.73 23.30
C ARG A 243 -11.02 0.11 22.49
N VAL A 244 -9.72 0.01 22.78
CA VAL A 244 -8.68 0.77 22.07
C VAL A 244 -8.61 0.33 20.60
N SER A 245 -8.55 -0.97 20.34
CA SER A 245 -8.45 -1.54 19.00
C SER A 245 -9.68 -1.29 18.12
N ASN A 246 -10.82 -0.87 18.68
CA ASN A 246 -11.98 -0.48 17.88
C ASN A 246 -11.82 0.92 17.26
N HIS A 247 -10.89 1.72 17.77
CA HIS A 247 -10.54 3.04 17.24
C HIS A 247 -9.22 3.06 16.46
N LEU A 248 -8.48 1.95 16.43
CA LEU A 248 -7.18 1.86 15.77
C LEU A 248 -7.24 0.92 14.56
N TYR A 249 -6.58 1.35 13.49
CA TYR A 249 -6.12 0.47 12.42
C TYR A 249 -4.61 0.34 12.57
N TYR A 250 -4.13 -0.84 12.94
CA TYR A 250 -2.70 -1.08 13.15
C TYR A 250 -2.00 -1.14 11.79
N ASP A 251 -1.54 0.01 11.31
CA ASP A 251 -0.89 0.21 10.02
C ASP A 251 0.57 -0.26 10.03
N LEU A 252 0.77 -1.56 10.25
CA LEU A 252 2.07 -2.20 10.41
C LEU A 252 2.75 -2.56 9.09
N GLN A 253 2.15 -2.26 7.95
CA GLN A 253 2.67 -2.56 6.63
C GLN A 253 4.02 -1.91 6.33
N GLY A 254 4.32 -0.77 6.97
CA GLY A 254 5.66 -0.15 6.91
C GLY A 254 6.78 -1.05 7.45
N LEU A 255 6.48 -1.95 8.40
CA LEU A 255 7.43 -2.92 8.94
C LEU A 255 7.77 -4.03 7.96
N VAL A 256 6.95 -4.22 6.92
CA VAL A 256 7.21 -5.16 5.83
C VAL A 256 7.87 -4.44 4.65
N LEU A 257 7.32 -3.30 4.26
CA LEU A 257 7.79 -2.53 3.10
C LEU A 257 9.24 -2.04 3.30
N ARG A 258 9.56 -1.45 4.46
CA ARG A 258 10.88 -0.84 4.67
C ARG A 258 12.03 -1.85 4.60
N PRO A 259 11.98 -3.03 5.24
CA PRO A 259 13.02 -4.04 5.07
C PRO A 259 13.18 -4.51 3.62
N LEU A 260 12.09 -4.72 2.88
CA LEU A 260 12.16 -5.11 1.47
C LEU A 260 12.82 -4.04 0.61
N TYR A 261 12.44 -2.77 0.83
CA TYR A 261 13.08 -1.63 0.18
C TYR A 261 14.59 -1.56 0.47
N LEU A 262 14.99 -1.81 1.72
CA LEU A 262 16.41 -1.82 2.10
C LEU A 262 17.18 -3.00 1.48
N LEU A 263 16.53 -4.16 1.33
CA LEU A 263 17.14 -5.34 0.69
C LEU A 263 17.40 -5.08 -0.80
N GLU A 264 16.44 -4.48 -1.51
CA GLU A 264 16.58 -4.08 -2.92
C GLU A 264 17.72 -3.05 -3.11
N ASN A 265 17.99 -2.21 -2.10
CA ASN A 265 19.08 -1.24 -2.15
C ASN A 265 20.49 -1.84 -1.93
N LEU A 266 20.63 -3.09 -1.47
CA LEU A 266 21.95 -3.64 -1.14
C LEU A 266 22.84 -3.86 -2.37
N ASN A 267 22.24 -4.12 -3.54
CA ASN A 267 22.97 -4.48 -4.77
C ASN A 267 22.61 -3.55 -5.94
N ARG A 268 22.21 -2.30 -5.67
CA ARG A 268 21.86 -1.34 -6.72
C ARG A 268 23.11 -0.64 -7.27
N ASP A 269 23.24 -0.56 -8.58
CA ASP A 269 24.25 0.25 -9.26
C ASP A 269 23.69 1.63 -9.63
N CYS A 270 22.41 1.68 -9.99
CA CYS A 270 21.63 2.88 -10.24
C CYS A 270 20.47 3.04 -9.24
N TYR A 271 20.02 4.28 -9.03
CA TYR A 271 18.92 4.59 -8.12
C TYR A 271 17.63 3.79 -8.44
N TYR A 272 17.30 3.65 -9.73
CA TYR A 272 16.10 2.95 -10.21
C TYR A 272 16.29 1.44 -10.42
N ASP A 273 17.40 0.84 -9.99
CA ASP A 273 17.54 -0.63 -9.97
C ASP A 273 16.73 -1.24 -8.84
N ASN A 274 16.48 -0.47 -7.77
CA ASN A 274 15.56 -0.85 -6.72
C ASN A 274 14.15 -0.92 -7.30
N PHE A 275 13.47 -2.07 -7.13
CA PHE A 275 12.12 -2.26 -7.68
C PHE A 275 11.13 -1.14 -7.32
N PHE A 276 11.14 -0.67 -6.08
CA PHE A 276 10.21 0.37 -5.60
C PHE A 276 10.48 1.72 -6.27
N GLU A 277 11.75 2.06 -6.43
CA GLU A 277 12.18 3.26 -7.17
C GLU A 277 11.86 3.11 -8.67
N ASN A 278 12.09 1.92 -9.24
CA ASN A 278 11.76 1.62 -10.63
C ASN A 278 10.27 1.82 -10.92
N GLU A 279 9.40 1.30 -10.06
CA GLU A 279 7.95 1.45 -10.20
C GLU A 279 7.55 2.93 -10.06
N ALA A 280 8.07 3.65 -9.07
CA ALA A 280 7.81 5.08 -8.90
C ALA A 280 8.28 5.88 -10.12
N GLY A 281 9.48 5.58 -10.62
CA GLY A 281 10.04 6.19 -11.82
C GLY A 281 9.27 5.89 -13.09
N TYR A 282 8.75 4.66 -13.22
CA TYR A 282 7.96 4.23 -14.36
C TYR A 282 6.70 5.08 -14.51
N TYR A 283 5.91 5.20 -13.45
CA TYR A 283 4.65 5.96 -13.51
C TYR A 283 4.87 7.47 -13.55
N SER A 284 5.97 7.98 -12.98
CA SER A 284 6.27 9.42 -12.95
C SER A 284 7.13 9.91 -14.12
N ASN A 285 7.61 9.01 -14.98
CA ASN A 285 8.54 9.29 -16.07
C ASN A 285 9.85 9.97 -15.61
N THR A 286 10.43 9.48 -14.51
CA THR A 286 11.66 10.04 -13.91
C THR A 286 12.88 9.12 -14.02
N ILE A 287 12.76 7.95 -14.66
CA ILE A 287 13.87 7.00 -14.82
C ILE A 287 15.01 7.63 -15.63
N ILE A 288 16.22 7.62 -15.06
CA ILE A 288 17.44 8.21 -15.65
C ILE A 288 18.64 7.25 -15.65
N CYS A 289 18.41 5.94 -15.56
CA CYS A 289 19.46 4.92 -15.64
C CYS A 289 19.74 4.53 -17.10
N ASN A 290 21.02 4.36 -17.45
CA ASN A 290 21.48 3.93 -18.78
C ASN A 290 21.69 2.42 -18.82
#